data_AF-A0AAV3B3E8-F1
#
_entry.id   AF-A0AAV3B3E8-F1
#
_cell.length_a   1.000
_cell.length_b   1.000
_cell.length_c   1.000
_cell.angle_alpha   90.00
_cell.angle_beta   90.00
_cell.angle_gamma   90.00
#
_symmetry.space_group_name_H-M   'P 1'
#
loop_
_entity.id
_entity.type
_entity.pdbx_description
1 polymer ?
#
loop_
_entity_poly.entity_id
_entity_poly.type
_entity_poly.pdbx_seq_one_letter_code
_entity_poly.pdbx_strand_id
1 'polypeptide(L)'
;MIISPLFLKDKSNSEDDASWVSRMMHVDPERGFPLNSHRSWHGGIHIPHTDSGGTPEKIRAIADGTVHSLRQPVGDKKGIPPYNYNGATDCGYVLLKHETEIGSGENAKVVYFSLYMHLASIDAAVKTGEKIYRKDPIGTVGQVDGGNAVHFQIFCDDTNLTKLVGRTTPELDLTKNGRTDAVYGDMYFYLPTGTKFYSHAPANNATTTTEAETYTSTEPLFVSMSFDKGKCTMLTRKKGVFSIGKYSEVGEKLENTDGADYEYNVYAQAKKLYPQSQSAGYELLRFGRVINTDYETLVPADAPLWRTISYPGGKGVVNLALPAVKKFSDGDFPHWTGWQLIDDDTDENSQCNSEQVLCRIGDDMQGLICHLPLEWDASTLEKRLSWLKTTVINESLANQKASHQVDDTGNNASGYAFDNINPDMSVLNAQSTPSFEQAAKDTAMAEADWNALIEHAKALCFDVSGLPVGRVWHFNPISFIAHFRKCGWL
;
A
#
# COMPACT_ATOMS: atom_id res chain seq x y z
N MET A 1 11.92 -7.96 -16.49
CA MET A 1 11.38 -6.85 -15.65
C MET A 1 10.22 -6.23 -16.39
N ILE A 2 9.03 -6.49 -15.88
CA ILE A 2 7.75 -6.43 -16.59
C ILE A 2 6.79 -5.35 -16.07
N ILE A 3 7.27 -4.58 -15.10
CA ILE A 3 6.70 -3.32 -14.66
C ILE A 3 7.84 -2.29 -14.50
N SER A 4 7.55 -1.02 -14.74
CA SER A 4 8.52 0.09 -14.66
C SER A 4 7.87 1.36 -14.12
N PRO A 5 8.65 2.28 -13.53
CA PRO A 5 8.16 3.61 -13.20
C PRO A 5 7.73 4.39 -14.46
N LEU A 6 6.92 5.43 -14.25
CA LEU A 6 6.41 6.35 -15.27
C LEU A 6 7.53 7.01 -16.07
N PHE A 7 8.57 7.41 -15.36
CA PHE A 7 9.73 8.13 -15.84
C PHE A 7 10.94 7.18 -15.88
N LEU A 8 11.76 7.30 -16.93
CA LEU A 8 12.86 6.38 -17.19
C LEU A 8 14.17 7.15 -17.33
N LYS A 9 14.80 7.44 -16.19
CA LYS A 9 16.17 7.96 -16.13
C LYS A 9 17.12 6.82 -15.78
N ASP A 10 18.38 6.94 -16.19
CA ASP A 10 19.38 5.89 -15.96
C ASP A 10 19.50 5.55 -14.47
N LYS A 11 19.62 4.25 -14.21
CA LYS A 11 19.90 3.71 -12.88
C LYS A 11 21.40 3.67 -12.68
N SER A 12 21.88 4.23 -11.57
CA SER A 12 23.32 4.15 -11.26
C SER A 12 23.69 2.75 -10.76
N ASN A 13 24.95 2.34 -10.95
CA ASN A 13 25.41 1.00 -10.54
C ASN A 13 25.35 0.76 -9.01
N SER A 14 25.42 1.84 -8.21
CA SER A 14 25.38 1.80 -6.74
C SER A 14 23.98 1.95 -6.15
N GLU A 15 22.97 2.25 -6.97
CA GLU A 15 21.60 2.47 -6.53
C GLU A 15 20.84 1.14 -6.56
N ASP A 16 20.17 0.80 -5.44
CA ASP A 16 19.28 -0.34 -5.42
C ASP A 16 18.00 -0.06 -6.23
N ASP A 17 17.22 -1.11 -6.48
CA ASP A 17 16.06 -0.98 -7.35
C ASP A 17 14.91 -0.17 -6.76
N ALA A 18 14.68 -0.25 -5.45
CA ALA A 18 13.62 0.51 -4.78
C ALA A 18 13.96 2.01 -4.75
N SER A 19 15.21 2.34 -4.43
CA SER A 19 15.73 3.72 -4.47
C SER A 19 15.60 4.33 -5.87
N TRP A 20 15.91 3.56 -6.91
CA TRP A 20 15.73 3.99 -8.30
C TRP A 20 14.26 4.29 -8.63
N VAL A 21 13.33 3.39 -8.27
CA VAL A 21 11.89 3.60 -8.51
C VAL A 21 11.39 4.85 -7.78
N SER A 22 11.76 5.02 -6.51
CA SER A 22 11.38 6.19 -5.70
C SER A 22 11.89 7.50 -6.33
N ARG A 23 13.14 7.51 -6.81
CA ARG A 23 13.71 8.67 -7.51
C ARG A 23 12.99 9.00 -8.83
N MET A 24 12.44 8.00 -9.51
CA MET A 24 11.70 8.24 -10.75
C MET A 24 10.34 8.89 -10.50
N MET A 25 9.77 8.74 -9.30
CA MET A 25 8.40 9.17 -9.00
C MET A 25 8.39 9.96 -7.69
N HIS A 26 9.12 11.07 -7.65
CA HIS A 26 9.15 11.95 -6.48
C HIS A 26 7.74 12.46 -6.16
N VAL A 27 7.27 12.26 -4.93
CA VAL A 27 5.89 12.58 -4.53
C VAL A 27 5.82 14.00 -4.00
N ASP A 28 4.78 14.75 -4.39
CA ASP A 28 4.40 15.98 -3.71
C ASP A 28 3.98 15.65 -2.26
N PRO A 29 4.70 16.14 -1.23
CA PRO A 29 4.41 15.82 0.17
C PRO A 29 3.02 16.28 0.62
N GLU A 30 2.40 17.24 -0.08
CA GLU A 30 1.05 17.73 0.22
C GLU A 30 -0.05 16.89 -0.45
N ARG A 31 0.30 16.05 -1.43
CA ARG A 31 -0.64 15.31 -2.30
C ARG A 31 -0.19 13.86 -2.53
N GLY A 32 0.15 13.20 -1.43
CA GLY A 32 0.62 11.82 -1.39
C GLY A 32 -0.49 10.79 -1.21
N PHE A 33 -0.09 9.52 -1.18
CA PHE A 33 -0.95 8.40 -0.78
C PHE A 33 -0.65 8.02 0.68
N PRO A 34 -1.66 7.64 1.50
CA PRO A 34 -3.08 7.62 1.19
C PRO A 34 -3.82 8.91 1.52
N LEU A 35 -3.11 9.94 2.01
CA LEU A 35 -3.67 11.20 2.46
C LEU A 35 -2.99 12.40 1.78
N ASN A 36 -3.80 13.40 1.46
CA ASN A 36 -3.30 14.75 1.22
C ASN A 36 -3.01 15.48 2.55
N SER A 37 -2.42 16.68 2.50
CA SER A 37 -2.07 17.45 3.70
C SER A 37 -3.28 17.91 4.54
N HIS A 38 -4.47 17.89 3.96
CA HIS A 38 -5.74 18.14 4.66
C HIS A 38 -6.36 16.86 5.24
N ARG A 39 -5.64 15.73 5.26
CA ARG A 39 -6.08 14.43 5.80
C ARG A 39 -7.35 13.88 5.14
N SER A 40 -7.58 14.24 3.88
CA SER A 40 -8.60 13.59 3.05
C SER A 40 -7.97 12.43 2.29
N TRP A 41 -8.78 11.42 1.97
CA TRP A 41 -8.33 10.29 1.16
C TRP A 41 -7.81 10.78 -0.19
N HIS A 42 -6.67 10.23 -0.59
CA HIS A 42 -6.08 10.48 -1.89
C HIS A 42 -5.56 9.15 -2.43
N GLY A 43 -6.24 8.64 -3.47
CA GLY A 43 -6.04 7.27 -3.93
C GLY A 43 -4.81 7.08 -4.83
N GLY A 44 -3.97 8.11 -5.00
CA GLY A 44 -2.81 8.13 -5.88
C GLY A 44 -1.70 9.04 -5.35
N ILE A 45 -0.85 9.53 -6.24
CA ILE A 45 0.22 10.49 -5.92
C ILE A 45 0.26 11.59 -6.98
N HIS A 46 0.54 12.82 -6.56
CA HIS A 46 1.03 13.85 -7.47
C HIS A 46 2.55 13.78 -7.58
N ILE A 47 3.07 13.90 -8.79
CA ILE A 47 4.50 13.89 -9.09
C ILE A 47 4.84 15.24 -9.73
N PRO A 48 5.46 16.17 -8.98
CA PRO A 48 5.89 17.44 -9.53
C PRO A 48 7.05 17.25 -10.50
N HIS A 49 7.16 18.16 -11.46
CA HIS A 49 8.23 18.16 -12.44
C HIS A 49 8.86 19.53 -12.60
N THR A 50 10.18 19.55 -12.78
CA THR A 50 10.95 20.80 -12.90
C THR A 50 11.20 21.20 -14.35
N ASP A 51 10.65 20.48 -15.33
CA ASP A 51 10.87 20.82 -16.74
C ASP A 51 10.32 22.20 -17.06
N SER A 52 11.23 23.15 -17.25
CA SER A 52 10.96 24.47 -17.81
C SER A 52 11.49 24.60 -19.25
N GLY A 53 12.02 23.50 -19.82
CA GLY A 53 12.59 23.45 -21.17
C GLY A 53 11.54 23.23 -22.26
N GLY A 54 11.92 23.45 -23.53
CA GLY A 54 11.01 23.31 -24.68
C GLY A 54 10.63 21.88 -25.07
N THR A 55 11.05 20.87 -24.31
CA THR A 55 10.70 19.45 -24.52
C THR A 55 10.25 18.83 -23.20
N PRO A 56 8.93 18.74 -22.97
CA PRO A 56 8.39 18.13 -21.76
C PRO A 56 8.80 16.66 -21.60
N GLU A 57 9.07 16.21 -20.37
CA GLU A 57 9.35 14.81 -20.08
C GLU A 57 8.16 13.91 -20.48
N LYS A 58 8.50 12.78 -21.10
CA LYS A 58 7.53 11.79 -21.55
C LYS A 58 7.14 10.86 -20.41
N ILE A 59 5.83 10.67 -20.26
CA ILE A 59 5.25 9.69 -19.36
C ILE A 59 5.06 8.40 -20.14
N ARG A 60 5.36 7.26 -19.50
CA ARG A 60 5.33 5.95 -20.14
C ARG A 60 4.45 4.97 -19.39
N ALA A 61 3.95 3.98 -20.12
CA ALA A 61 3.14 2.91 -19.56
C ALA A 61 3.96 2.12 -18.54
N ILE A 62 3.41 1.93 -17.34
CA ILE A 62 4.11 1.18 -16.27
C ILE A 62 4.18 -0.32 -16.56
N ALA A 63 3.22 -0.87 -17.30
CA ALA A 63 3.07 -2.27 -17.66
C ALA A 63 2.28 -2.39 -18.97
N ASP A 64 2.28 -3.57 -19.56
CA ASP A 64 1.44 -3.89 -20.72
C ASP A 64 -0.04 -3.76 -20.35
N GLY A 65 -0.85 -3.22 -21.26
CA GLY A 65 -2.26 -2.97 -20.98
C GLY A 65 -3.08 -2.67 -22.22
N THR A 66 -4.37 -2.44 -21.98
CA THR A 66 -5.31 -1.96 -22.98
C THR A 66 -5.83 -0.60 -22.54
N VAL A 67 -5.92 0.35 -23.45
CA VAL A 67 -6.49 1.67 -23.14
C VAL A 67 -7.99 1.52 -22.88
N HIS A 68 -8.41 1.63 -21.63
CA HIS A 68 -9.81 1.49 -21.23
C HIS A 68 -10.62 2.74 -21.59
N SER A 69 -10.09 3.92 -21.25
CA SER A 69 -10.65 5.21 -21.66
C SER A 69 -9.58 6.29 -21.65
N LEU A 70 -9.84 7.40 -22.35
CA LEU A 70 -8.97 8.57 -22.36
C LEU A 70 -9.78 9.84 -22.61
N ARG A 71 -9.22 10.99 -22.22
CA ARG A 71 -9.70 12.32 -22.61
C ARG A 71 -8.54 13.16 -23.09
N GLN A 72 -8.71 13.78 -24.25
CA GLN A 72 -7.72 14.71 -24.80
C GLN A 72 -7.65 16.00 -23.96
N PRO A 73 -6.47 16.61 -23.79
CA PRO A 73 -6.32 17.90 -23.12
C PRO A 73 -7.08 19.02 -23.86
N VAL A 74 -7.46 20.08 -23.13
CA VAL A 74 -8.23 21.20 -23.69
C VAL A 74 -7.38 22.36 -24.22
N GLY A 75 -6.05 22.20 -24.24
CA GLY A 75 -5.10 23.23 -24.69
C GLY A 75 -5.19 24.51 -23.87
N ASP A 76 -5.20 25.67 -24.52
CA ASP A 76 -5.20 27.00 -23.88
C ASP A 76 -6.39 27.26 -22.96
N LYS A 77 -7.48 26.48 -23.08
CA LYS A 77 -8.64 26.57 -22.19
C LYS A 77 -8.31 26.19 -20.74
N LYS A 78 -7.16 25.58 -20.47
CA LYS A 78 -6.72 25.30 -19.09
C LYS A 78 -6.50 26.56 -18.25
N GLY A 79 -6.28 27.72 -18.89
CA GLY A 79 -6.09 29.00 -18.22
C GLY A 79 -7.38 29.70 -17.78
N ILE A 80 -8.56 29.09 -18.00
CA ILE A 80 -9.85 29.65 -17.62
C ILE A 80 -10.71 28.61 -16.87
N PRO A 81 -11.72 29.03 -16.08
CA PRO A 81 -12.66 28.11 -15.46
C PRO A 81 -13.33 27.17 -16.47
N PRO A 82 -13.63 25.92 -16.07
CA PRO A 82 -13.44 25.36 -14.73
C PRO A 82 -12.01 24.84 -14.46
N TYR A 83 -11.08 24.89 -15.42
CA TYR A 83 -9.74 24.28 -15.30
C TYR A 83 -8.70 25.13 -14.56
N ASN A 84 -9.04 26.37 -14.19
CA ASN A 84 -8.15 27.33 -13.53
C ASN A 84 -8.67 27.72 -12.14
N TYR A 85 -9.02 26.74 -11.30
CA TYR A 85 -9.59 26.99 -9.96
C TYR A 85 -8.54 27.55 -8.99
N ASN A 86 -7.39 26.88 -8.84
CA ASN A 86 -6.23 27.35 -8.06
C ASN A 86 -4.98 27.61 -8.93
N GLY A 87 -5.18 27.69 -10.25
CA GLY A 87 -4.12 27.74 -11.24
C GLY A 87 -4.42 26.79 -12.40
N ALA A 88 -3.75 26.99 -13.54
CA ALA A 88 -4.00 26.21 -14.74
C ALA A 88 -3.80 24.71 -14.48
N THR A 89 -4.83 23.92 -14.77
CA THR A 89 -4.83 22.47 -14.57
C THR A 89 -5.22 21.75 -15.85
N ASP A 90 -4.32 20.87 -16.32
CA ASP A 90 -4.60 20.03 -17.48
C ASP A 90 -5.59 18.93 -17.10
N CYS A 91 -6.54 18.63 -17.99
CA CYS A 91 -7.58 17.62 -17.76
C CYS A 91 -7.40 16.36 -18.63
N GLY A 92 -6.31 16.29 -19.40
CA GLY A 92 -5.97 15.11 -20.20
C GLY A 92 -5.71 13.92 -19.30
N TYR A 93 -6.29 12.77 -19.62
CA TYR A 93 -6.03 11.53 -18.90
C TYR A 93 -6.01 10.32 -19.82
N VAL A 94 -5.32 9.27 -19.38
CA VAL A 94 -5.35 7.93 -19.96
C VAL A 94 -5.59 6.95 -18.82
N LEU A 95 -6.52 6.02 -19.01
CA LEU A 95 -6.78 4.92 -18.09
C LEU A 95 -6.44 3.60 -18.78
N LEU A 96 -5.53 2.82 -18.19
CA LEU A 96 -5.14 1.52 -18.69
C LEU A 96 -5.75 0.41 -17.83
N LYS A 97 -6.29 -0.61 -18.50
CA LYS A 97 -6.63 -1.90 -17.91
C LYS A 97 -5.48 -2.87 -18.13
N HIS A 98 -4.99 -3.46 -17.06
CA HIS A 98 -3.93 -4.48 -17.08
C HIS A 98 -4.53 -5.84 -16.81
N GLU A 99 -4.19 -6.83 -17.64
CA GLU A 99 -4.60 -8.23 -17.49
C GLU A 99 -3.33 -9.07 -17.61
N THR A 100 -2.95 -9.76 -16.52
CA THR A 100 -1.63 -10.40 -16.41
C THR A 100 -1.65 -11.54 -15.38
N GLU A 101 -0.54 -12.27 -15.27
CA GLU A 101 -0.36 -13.43 -14.41
C GLU A 101 0.76 -13.17 -13.39
N ILE A 102 0.48 -13.39 -12.10
CA ILE A 102 1.47 -13.26 -11.00
C ILE A 102 2.05 -14.61 -10.57
N GLY A 103 1.70 -15.69 -11.29
CA GLY A 103 1.94 -17.07 -10.90
C GLY A 103 1.13 -18.03 -11.78
N SER A 104 0.82 -19.21 -11.25
CA SER A 104 0.14 -20.29 -11.94
C SER A 104 -1.35 -20.39 -11.62
N GLY A 105 -2.17 -20.77 -12.60
CA GLY A 105 -3.60 -21.02 -12.40
C GLY A 105 -4.47 -19.76 -12.32
N GLU A 106 -5.79 -19.96 -12.22
CA GLU A 106 -6.79 -18.90 -12.37
C GLU A 106 -6.77 -17.85 -11.24
N ASN A 107 -6.32 -18.24 -10.05
CA ASN A 107 -6.17 -17.37 -8.89
C ASN A 107 -4.93 -16.45 -8.98
N ALA A 108 -4.03 -16.72 -9.93
CA ALA A 108 -2.88 -15.88 -10.23
C ALA A 108 -3.11 -14.96 -11.44
N LYS A 109 -4.27 -15.04 -12.13
CA LYS A 109 -4.66 -14.09 -13.18
C LYS A 109 -5.34 -12.88 -12.58
N VAL A 110 -4.72 -11.73 -12.71
CA VAL A 110 -5.13 -10.48 -12.05
C VAL A 110 -5.49 -9.41 -13.06
N VAL A 111 -6.44 -8.57 -12.67
CA VAL A 111 -6.85 -7.36 -13.38
C VAL A 111 -6.69 -6.17 -12.43
N TYR A 112 -5.99 -5.14 -12.89
CA TYR A 112 -5.88 -3.87 -12.18
C TYR A 112 -5.84 -2.71 -13.17
N PHE A 113 -6.02 -1.50 -12.67
CA PHE A 113 -6.06 -0.30 -13.49
C PHE A 113 -4.94 0.66 -13.08
N SER A 114 -4.39 1.38 -14.05
CA SER A 114 -3.53 2.53 -13.80
C SER A 114 -4.06 3.78 -14.50
N LEU A 115 -4.15 4.88 -13.76
CA LEU A 115 -4.70 6.15 -14.19
C LEU A 115 -3.59 7.21 -14.26
N TYR A 116 -3.45 7.80 -15.45
CA TYR A 116 -2.46 8.84 -15.76
C TYR A 116 -3.23 10.14 -16.00
N MET A 117 -3.09 11.13 -15.14
CA MET A 117 -3.86 12.37 -15.18
C MET A 117 -3.00 13.62 -15.27
N HIS A 118 -3.64 14.72 -15.66
CA HIS A 118 -3.02 16.02 -15.88
C HIS A 118 -1.98 16.01 -17.01
N LEU A 119 -2.27 15.26 -18.07
CA LEU A 119 -1.44 15.20 -19.26
C LEU A 119 -1.66 16.47 -20.11
N ALA A 120 -0.57 17.12 -20.54
CA ALA A 120 -0.65 18.25 -21.49
C ALA A 120 -0.80 17.78 -22.95
N SER A 121 -0.36 16.56 -23.25
CA SER A 121 -0.56 15.91 -24.54
C SER A 121 -0.64 14.39 -24.36
N ILE A 122 -1.35 13.72 -25.25
CA ILE A 122 -1.45 12.26 -25.33
C ILE A 122 -0.80 11.82 -26.64
N ASP A 123 0.01 10.76 -26.59
CA ASP A 123 0.68 10.23 -27.78
C ASP A 123 -0.35 9.72 -28.81
N ALA A 124 -0.11 9.97 -30.09
CA ALA A 124 -1.06 9.65 -31.17
C ALA A 124 -1.35 8.14 -31.30
N ALA A 125 -0.45 7.29 -30.78
CA ALA A 125 -0.66 5.84 -30.73
C ALA A 125 -1.67 5.41 -29.66
N VAL A 126 -1.93 6.24 -28.64
CA VAL A 126 -2.82 5.91 -27.53
C VAL A 126 -4.27 6.16 -27.93
N LYS A 127 -5.03 5.07 -28.10
CA LYS A 127 -6.45 5.09 -28.49
C LYS A 127 -7.23 4.07 -27.68
N THR A 128 -8.45 4.40 -27.29
CA THR A 128 -9.35 3.48 -26.58
C THR A 128 -9.48 2.14 -27.30
N GLY A 129 -9.33 1.05 -26.56
CA GLY A 129 -9.36 -0.33 -27.07
C GLY A 129 -8.03 -0.86 -27.59
N GLU A 130 -7.05 0.00 -27.86
CA GLU A 130 -5.74 -0.43 -28.37
C GLU A 130 -4.83 -0.95 -27.25
N LYS A 131 -3.88 -1.80 -27.64
CA LYS A 131 -2.81 -2.28 -26.76
C LYS A 131 -1.72 -1.22 -26.62
N ILE A 132 -1.21 -1.11 -25.40
CA ILE A 132 -0.04 -0.31 -25.06
C ILE A 132 0.93 -1.23 -24.34
N TYR A 133 2.18 -1.23 -24.76
CA TYR A 133 3.22 -2.02 -24.12
C TYR A 133 3.96 -1.19 -23.08
N ARG A 134 4.50 -1.86 -22.09
CA ARG A 134 5.31 -1.25 -21.06
C ARG A 134 6.43 -0.42 -21.67
N LYS A 135 6.62 0.78 -21.12
CA LYS A 135 7.53 1.84 -21.58
C LYS A 135 7.09 2.57 -22.85
N ASP A 136 6.00 2.18 -23.50
CA ASP A 136 5.49 2.97 -24.61
C ASP A 136 5.09 4.37 -24.11
N PRO A 137 5.31 5.42 -24.91
CA PRO A 137 4.87 6.76 -24.56
C PRO A 137 3.35 6.82 -24.38
N ILE A 138 2.92 7.42 -23.27
CA ILE A 138 1.51 7.74 -23.00
C ILE A 138 1.20 9.18 -23.39
N GLY A 139 2.11 10.09 -23.05
CA GLY A 139 1.90 11.52 -23.19
C GLY A 139 3.02 12.32 -22.54
N THR A 140 2.74 13.58 -22.23
CA THR A 140 3.69 14.48 -21.57
C THR A 140 3.13 15.02 -20.26
N VAL A 141 4.04 15.38 -19.35
CA VAL A 141 3.70 16.13 -18.14
C VAL A 141 2.90 17.39 -18.49
N GLY A 142 1.82 17.64 -17.75
CA GLY A 142 1.05 18.87 -17.82
C GLY A 142 1.10 19.64 -16.52
N GLN A 143 0.00 20.31 -16.17
CA GLN A 143 -0.06 21.19 -15.00
C GLN A 143 -1.16 20.82 -14.02
N VAL A 144 -0.90 21.10 -12.75
CA VAL A 144 -1.84 21.06 -11.63
C VAL A 144 -1.65 22.35 -10.85
N ASP A 145 -2.72 23.14 -10.72
CA ASP A 145 -2.72 24.41 -9.99
C ASP A 145 -1.56 25.34 -10.42
N GLY A 146 -1.28 25.39 -11.73
CA GLY A 146 -0.22 26.19 -12.34
C GLY A 146 1.20 25.61 -12.22
N GLY A 147 1.42 24.59 -11.39
CA GLY A 147 2.69 23.87 -11.30
C GLY A 147 2.77 22.71 -12.29
N ASN A 148 3.96 22.43 -12.84
CA ASN A 148 4.15 21.25 -13.68
C ASN A 148 4.10 20.00 -12.82
N ALA A 149 3.11 19.14 -13.07
CA ALA A 149 2.89 17.92 -12.30
C ALA A 149 1.95 16.97 -13.05
N VAL A 150 1.93 15.72 -12.60
CA VAL A 150 0.91 14.74 -12.99
C VAL A 150 0.35 14.03 -11.77
N HIS A 151 -0.86 13.48 -11.90
CA HIS A 151 -1.44 12.56 -10.92
C HIS A 151 -1.34 11.14 -11.47
N PHE A 152 -0.91 10.20 -10.62
CA PHE A 152 -0.83 8.78 -10.95
C PHE A 152 -1.43 7.90 -9.87
N GLN A 153 -2.21 6.91 -10.28
CA GLN A 153 -3.00 6.08 -9.38
C GLN A 153 -3.12 4.65 -9.88
N ILE A 154 -3.11 3.68 -8.95
CA ILE A 154 -3.27 2.25 -9.22
C ILE A 154 -4.39 1.71 -8.33
N PHE A 155 -5.33 0.97 -8.92
CA PHE A 155 -6.47 0.42 -8.17
C PHE A 155 -7.04 -0.89 -8.77
N CYS A 156 -7.78 -1.63 -7.96
CA CYS A 156 -8.49 -2.85 -8.36
C CYS A 156 -9.74 -3.11 -7.49
N ASP A 157 -10.60 -4.05 -7.91
CA ASP A 157 -11.75 -4.49 -7.11
C ASP A 157 -11.37 -5.53 -6.03
N ASP A 158 -12.34 -5.91 -5.19
CA ASP A 158 -12.17 -6.92 -4.13
C ASP A 158 -11.69 -8.28 -4.65
N THR A 159 -12.18 -8.69 -5.81
CA THR A 159 -11.84 -9.99 -6.41
C THR A 159 -10.37 -10.00 -6.79
N ASN A 160 -9.91 -8.95 -7.47
CA ASN A 160 -8.55 -8.82 -7.93
C ASN A 160 -7.59 -8.47 -6.79
N LEU A 161 -8.00 -7.72 -5.78
CA LEU A 161 -7.23 -7.59 -4.54
C LEU A 161 -6.94 -8.97 -3.96
N THR A 162 -7.98 -9.78 -3.74
CA THR A 162 -7.82 -11.12 -3.14
C THR A 162 -6.87 -11.97 -3.97
N LYS A 163 -6.93 -11.88 -5.31
CA LYS A 163 -5.98 -12.55 -6.20
C LYS A 163 -4.57 -11.97 -6.14
N LEU A 164 -4.38 -10.67 -5.94
CA LEU A 164 -3.07 -10.02 -5.83
C LEU A 164 -2.38 -10.38 -4.51
N VAL A 165 -3.09 -10.26 -3.38
CA VAL A 165 -2.49 -10.33 -2.03
C VAL A 165 -2.76 -11.64 -1.28
N GLY A 166 -3.63 -12.51 -1.80
CA GLY A 166 -3.94 -13.82 -1.23
C GLY A 166 -4.79 -13.80 0.05
N ARG A 167 -5.40 -12.67 0.41
CA ARG A 167 -6.23 -12.51 1.62
C ARG A 167 -7.27 -11.39 1.48
N THR A 168 -8.24 -11.41 2.39
CA THR A 168 -9.24 -10.34 2.60
C THR A 168 -9.12 -9.67 3.97
N THR A 169 -8.20 -10.12 4.81
CA THR A 169 -7.99 -9.61 6.18
C THR A 169 -6.83 -8.61 6.23
N PRO A 170 -6.80 -7.68 7.20
CA PRO A 170 -5.72 -6.71 7.35
C PRO A 170 -4.32 -7.34 7.40
N GLU A 171 -4.17 -8.38 8.23
CA GLU A 171 -2.94 -9.15 8.43
C GLU A 171 -3.07 -10.56 7.82
N LEU A 172 -1.93 -11.23 7.62
CA LEU A 172 -1.86 -12.62 7.15
C LEU A 172 -2.28 -13.60 8.26
N ASP A 173 -2.93 -14.69 7.87
CA ASP A 173 -3.22 -15.82 8.74
C ASP A 173 -1.94 -16.61 9.05
N LEU A 174 -1.44 -16.48 10.28
CA LEU A 174 -0.22 -17.14 10.76
C LEU A 174 -0.43 -18.60 11.21
N THR A 175 -1.63 -19.17 11.04
CA THR A 175 -1.90 -20.57 11.37
C THR A 175 -1.56 -21.54 10.25
N LYS A 176 -1.41 -21.03 9.03
CA LYS A 176 -1.14 -21.79 7.79
C LYS A 176 0.00 -21.18 6.99
N ASN A 177 0.52 -21.93 6.02
CA ASN A 177 1.46 -21.37 5.06
C ASN A 177 0.74 -20.43 4.10
N GLY A 178 1.50 -19.54 3.46
CA GLY A 178 1.06 -18.71 2.35
C GLY A 178 0.68 -19.54 1.12
N ARG A 179 0.23 -18.85 0.09
CA ARG A 179 -0.24 -19.45 -1.16
C ARG A 179 0.87 -20.17 -1.93
N THR A 180 0.52 -21.03 -2.87
CA THR A 180 1.47 -21.81 -3.70
C THR A 180 1.34 -21.53 -5.20
N ASP A 181 0.24 -20.91 -5.60
CA ASP A 181 -0.06 -20.51 -6.96
C ASP A 181 0.73 -19.26 -7.39
N ALA A 182 1.00 -18.32 -6.47
CA ALA A 182 1.89 -17.17 -6.71
C ALA A 182 3.00 -17.09 -5.65
N VAL A 183 4.22 -17.50 -6.02
CA VAL A 183 5.40 -17.52 -5.16
C VAL A 183 6.56 -16.84 -5.87
N TYR A 184 6.96 -15.66 -5.38
CA TYR A 184 8.04 -14.86 -5.95
C TYR A 184 8.75 -14.01 -4.90
N GLY A 185 9.84 -13.36 -5.31
CA GLY A 185 10.60 -12.44 -4.47
C GLY A 185 11.26 -13.10 -3.26
N ASP A 186 11.24 -12.38 -2.15
CA ASP A 186 11.78 -12.81 -0.87
C ASP A 186 10.89 -13.84 -0.18
N MET A 187 11.50 -14.79 0.52
CA MET A 187 10.78 -15.80 1.30
C MET A 187 10.73 -15.38 2.77
N TYR A 188 9.64 -15.73 3.45
CA TYR A 188 9.42 -15.35 4.83
C TYR A 188 9.02 -16.51 5.70
N PHE A 189 9.45 -16.47 6.95
CA PHE A 189 9.21 -17.51 7.94
C PHE A 189 8.66 -16.89 9.22
N TYR A 190 7.47 -17.33 9.62
CA TYR A 190 6.92 -17.08 10.94
C TYR A 190 7.39 -18.18 11.90
N LEU A 191 8.16 -17.78 12.91
CA LEU A 191 8.63 -18.66 13.99
C LEU A 191 7.77 -18.35 15.23
N PRO A 192 6.95 -19.30 15.72
CA PRO A 192 6.13 -19.08 16.91
C PRO A 192 6.99 -18.97 18.18
N THR A 193 6.41 -18.41 19.24
CA THR A 193 7.00 -18.48 20.60
C THR A 193 7.37 -19.92 20.96
N GLY A 194 8.50 -20.12 21.62
CA GLY A 194 9.02 -21.43 21.97
C GLY A 194 9.86 -22.08 20.86
N THR A 195 10.10 -21.40 19.74
CA THR A 195 11.05 -21.87 18.72
C THR A 195 12.46 -21.94 19.31
N LYS A 196 13.09 -23.11 19.13
CA LYS A 196 14.41 -23.46 19.67
C LYS A 196 15.52 -23.18 18.66
N PHE A 197 16.64 -22.68 19.16
CA PHE A 197 17.85 -22.38 18.40
C PHE A 197 19.03 -23.17 18.97
N TYR A 198 19.92 -23.58 18.08
CA TYR A 198 21.09 -24.41 18.40
C TYR A 198 22.38 -23.72 17.96
N SER A 199 23.52 -24.18 18.47
CA SER A 199 24.83 -23.60 18.12
C SER A 199 25.25 -23.92 16.69
N HIS A 200 24.82 -25.06 16.14
CA HIS A 200 25.11 -25.51 14.78
C HIS A 200 24.04 -26.49 14.26
N ALA A 201 24.01 -26.69 12.94
CA ALA A 201 23.15 -27.70 12.32
C ALA A 201 23.63 -29.12 12.66
N PRO A 202 22.74 -30.11 12.82
CA PRO A 202 23.11 -31.51 13.03
C PRO A 202 24.00 -32.07 11.91
N ALA A 203 24.89 -32.97 12.28
CA ALA A 203 25.69 -33.71 11.32
C ALA A 203 24.80 -34.45 10.31
N ASN A 204 25.28 -34.55 9.06
CA ASN A 204 24.62 -35.27 7.97
C ASN A 204 23.18 -34.82 7.69
N ASN A 205 22.84 -33.55 7.97
CA ASN A 205 21.50 -32.99 7.73
C ASN A 205 20.38 -33.78 8.44
N ALA A 206 20.64 -34.29 9.65
CA ALA A 206 19.66 -35.06 10.40
C ALA A 206 18.39 -34.23 10.71
N THR A 207 17.24 -34.90 10.71
CA THR A 207 15.91 -34.29 10.95
C THR A 207 15.73 -33.85 12.41
N THR A 208 16.42 -34.51 13.34
CA THR A 208 16.43 -34.22 14.77
C THR A 208 17.83 -33.86 15.26
N THR A 209 17.90 -33.10 16.35
CA THR A 209 19.15 -32.74 17.01
C THR A 209 19.17 -33.21 18.46
N THR A 210 20.34 -33.63 18.93
CA THR A 210 20.63 -33.89 20.35
C THR A 210 21.38 -32.74 21.01
N GLU A 211 21.68 -31.68 20.25
CA GLU A 211 22.37 -30.49 20.74
C GLU A 211 21.54 -29.77 21.80
N ALA A 212 22.23 -29.21 22.79
CA ALA A 212 21.59 -28.35 23.78
C ALA A 212 21.05 -27.08 23.08
N GLU A 213 19.83 -26.68 23.43
CA GLU A 213 19.29 -25.41 22.96
C GLU A 213 20.15 -24.25 23.48
N THR A 214 20.56 -23.36 22.58
CA THR A 214 21.30 -22.14 22.89
C THR A 214 20.35 -21.01 23.25
N TYR A 215 19.15 -21.02 22.67
CA TYR A 215 18.12 -20.03 22.93
C TYR A 215 16.74 -20.61 22.60
N THR A 216 15.73 -20.16 23.34
CA THR A 216 14.32 -20.45 23.07
C THR A 216 13.58 -19.12 23.00
N SER A 217 12.92 -18.86 21.87
CA SER A 217 12.20 -17.60 21.64
C SER A 217 11.07 -17.40 22.65
N THR A 218 11.03 -16.23 23.26
CA THR A 218 9.98 -15.82 24.21
C THR A 218 8.81 -15.11 23.54
N GLU A 219 8.98 -14.75 22.27
CA GLU A 219 8.01 -14.04 21.42
C GLU A 219 8.13 -14.56 19.98
N PRO A 220 7.12 -14.35 19.12
CA PRO A 220 7.22 -14.75 17.74
C PRO A 220 8.27 -13.93 16.97
N LEU A 221 8.96 -14.57 16.03
CA LEU A 221 9.95 -13.95 15.17
C LEU A 221 9.54 -14.08 13.69
N PHE A 222 9.83 -13.04 12.91
CA PHE A 222 9.49 -12.93 11.49
C PHE A 222 10.78 -12.82 10.69
N VAL A 223 11.13 -13.86 9.95
CA VAL A 223 12.42 -13.94 9.27
C VAL A 223 12.21 -13.74 7.78
N SER A 224 12.99 -12.85 7.17
CA SER A 224 13.12 -12.70 5.72
C SER A 224 14.37 -13.43 5.23
N MET A 225 14.23 -14.17 4.13
CA MET A 225 15.32 -14.77 3.36
C MET A 225 15.29 -14.18 1.94
N SER A 226 16.30 -13.37 1.64
CA SER A 226 16.40 -12.62 0.39
C SER A 226 17.58 -13.07 -0.45
N PHE A 227 17.39 -13.12 -1.76
CA PHE A 227 18.44 -13.41 -2.72
C PHE A 227 18.70 -12.21 -3.63
N ASP A 228 19.96 -11.78 -3.70
CA ASP A 228 20.39 -10.70 -4.59
C ASP A 228 21.84 -10.94 -5.04
N LYS A 229 22.04 -11.01 -6.36
CA LYS A 229 23.36 -11.09 -7.02
C LYS A 229 24.30 -12.15 -6.43
N GLY A 230 23.78 -13.33 -6.07
CA GLY A 230 24.59 -14.42 -5.51
C GLY A 230 24.50 -14.56 -3.99
N LYS A 231 23.98 -13.55 -3.29
CA LYS A 231 23.95 -13.47 -1.84
C LYS A 231 22.64 -14.00 -1.28
N CYS A 232 22.71 -14.72 -0.16
CA CYS A 232 21.56 -15.01 0.70
C CYS A 232 21.64 -14.11 1.94
N THR A 233 20.61 -13.30 2.16
CA THR A 233 20.49 -12.43 3.32
C THR A 233 19.37 -12.92 4.22
N MET A 234 19.65 -13.07 5.53
CA MET A 234 18.66 -13.34 6.56
C MET A 234 18.45 -12.11 7.43
N LEU A 235 17.20 -11.70 7.62
CA LEU A 235 16.82 -10.60 8.49
C LEU A 235 15.67 -11.01 9.41
N THR A 236 15.86 -10.85 10.72
CA THR A 236 14.81 -11.15 11.71
C THR A 236 14.13 -9.88 12.15
N ARG A 237 12.80 -9.94 12.33
CA ARG A 237 11.99 -8.90 12.95
C ARG A 237 11.13 -9.46 14.07
N LYS A 238 10.64 -8.57 14.92
CA LYS A 238 9.58 -8.85 15.90
C LYS A 238 8.51 -7.77 15.88
N LYS A 239 7.29 -8.11 16.31
CA LYS A 239 6.19 -7.16 16.38
C LYS A 239 6.51 -6.08 17.42
N GLY A 240 6.35 -4.81 17.06
CA GLY A 240 6.54 -3.69 17.97
C GLY A 240 5.47 -3.68 19.05
N VAL A 241 5.87 -3.38 20.30
CA VAL A 241 4.96 -3.39 21.46
C VAL A 241 4.11 -2.11 21.52
N PHE A 242 4.64 -0.98 21.05
CA PHE A 242 4.02 0.35 21.20
C PHE A 242 3.69 1.03 19.86
N SER A 243 3.73 0.30 18.75
CA SER A 243 3.54 0.87 17.42
C SER A 243 2.71 -0.06 16.55
N ILE A 244 1.50 0.39 16.22
CA ILE A 244 0.55 -0.38 15.41
C ILE A 244 1.18 -0.68 14.05
N GLY A 245 1.15 -1.95 13.65
CA GLY A 245 1.65 -2.40 12.35
C GLY A 245 3.18 -2.33 12.16
N LYS A 246 3.97 -1.93 13.16
CA LYS A 246 5.44 -1.86 13.02
C LYS A 246 6.13 -3.13 13.49
N TYR A 247 7.18 -3.50 12.75
CA TYR A 247 8.03 -4.65 13.03
C TYR A 247 9.48 -4.20 13.05
N SER A 248 10.13 -4.34 14.20
CA SER A 248 11.51 -3.88 14.41
C SER A 248 12.50 -5.00 14.10
N GLU A 249 13.63 -4.65 13.49
CA GLU A 249 14.72 -5.58 13.25
C GLU A 249 15.32 -6.10 14.56
N VAL A 250 15.77 -7.36 14.55
CA VAL A 250 16.30 -8.08 15.71
C VAL A 250 17.65 -8.69 15.37
N GLY A 251 18.66 -8.32 16.14
CA GLY A 251 20.02 -8.82 15.97
C GLY A 251 20.65 -8.34 14.66
N GLU A 252 21.72 -9.01 14.25
CA GLU A 252 22.49 -8.67 13.05
C GLU A 252 21.77 -9.16 11.78
N LYS A 253 21.84 -8.38 10.70
CA LYS A 253 21.50 -8.85 9.35
C LYS A 253 22.59 -9.81 8.86
N LEU A 254 22.24 -11.05 8.56
CA LEU A 254 23.20 -12.10 8.22
C LEU A 254 23.33 -12.23 6.69
N GLU A 255 24.55 -12.21 6.18
CA GLU A 255 24.84 -12.41 4.75
C GLU A 255 25.67 -13.68 4.57
N ASN A 256 25.23 -14.59 3.70
CA ASN A 256 25.95 -15.82 3.30
C ASN A 256 26.48 -16.66 4.47
N THR A 257 25.82 -16.59 5.64
CA THR A 257 26.31 -17.23 6.87
C THR A 257 26.28 -18.76 6.77
N ASP A 258 25.35 -19.32 6.00
CA ASP A 258 25.24 -20.77 5.77
C ASP A 258 26.03 -21.26 4.52
N GLY A 259 26.86 -20.40 3.93
CA GLY A 259 27.72 -20.74 2.79
C GLY A 259 28.04 -19.54 1.89
N ALA A 260 29.27 -19.49 1.37
CA ALA A 260 29.68 -18.46 0.42
C ALA A 260 28.90 -18.56 -0.90
N ASP A 261 28.63 -17.40 -1.52
CA ASP A 261 27.86 -17.27 -2.77
C ASP A 261 26.62 -18.16 -2.78
N TYR A 262 25.86 -18.09 -1.69
CA TYR A 262 24.87 -19.10 -1.34
C TYR A 262 23.87 -19.33 -2.48
N GLU A 263 23.38 -18.26 -3.11
CA GLU A 263 22.37 -18.33 -4.17
C GLU A 263 22.87 -19.13 -5.39
N TYR A 264 24.11 -18.89 -5.81
CA TYR A 264 24.70 -19.61 -6.94
C TYR A 264 25.02 -21.07 -6.60
N ASN A 265 25.15 -21.39 -5.31
CA ASN A 265 25.47 -22.72 -4.81
C ASN A 265 24.25 -23.54 -4.38
N VAL A 266 23.02 -23.02 -4.45
CA VAL A 266 21.81 -23.72 -3.97
C VAL A 266 21.67 -25.12 -4.59
N TYR A 267 21.92 -25.27 -5.90
CA TYR A 267 21.84 -26.57 -6.57
C TYR A 267 22.91 -27.56 -6.11
N ALA A 268 24.15 -27.08 -5.89
CA ALA A 268 25.20 -27.93 -5.34
C ALA A 268 24.87 -28.37 -3.90
N GLN A 269 24.29 -27.48 -3.10
CA GLN A 269 23.79 -27.82 -1.75
C GLN A 269 22.64 -28.81 -1.81
N ALA A 270 21.69 -28.66 -2.74
CA ALA A 270 20.58 -29.59 -2.92
C ALA A 270 21.07 -31.02 -3.20
N LYS A 271 22.06 -31.18 -4.09
CA LYS A 271 22.70 -32.48 -4.36
C LYS A 271 23.34 -33.11 -3.13
N LYS A 272 23.98 -32.29 -2.30
CA LYS A 272 24.69 -32.73 -1.10
C LYS A 272 23.73 -33.11 0.02
N LEU A 273 22.74 -32.28 0.29
CA LEU A 273 21.85 -32.37 1.45
C LEU A 273 20.62 -33.26 1.21
N TYR A 274 20.17 -33.37 -0.04
CA TYR A 274 18.97 -34.12 -0.44
C TYR A 274 19.26 -35.01 -1.67
N PRO A 275 20.21 -35.94 -1.60
CA PRO A 275 20.69 -36.69 -2.77
C PRO A 275 19.59 -37.53 -3.45
N GLN A 276 18.56 -37.93 -2.71
CA GLN A 276 17.44 -38.75 -3.19
C GLN A 276 16.26 -37.93 -3.76
N SER A 277 16.26 -36.60 -3.56
CA SER A 277 15.15 -35.72 -3.95
C SER A 277 15.68 -34.33 -4.32
N GLN A 278 16.64 -34.28 -5.22
CA GLN A 278 17.46 -33.07 -5.47
C GLN A 278 16.62 -31.86 -5.92
N SER A 279 15.60 -32.07 -6.75
CA SER A 279 14.69 -31.02 -7.20
C SER A 279 13.82 -30.49 -6.05
N ALA A 280 13.11 -31.36 -5.33
CA ALA A 280 12.38 -30.99 -4.11
C ALA A 280 13.29 -30.33 -3.04
N GLY A 281 14.53 -30.80 -2.89
CA GLY A 281 15.53 -30.21 -2.00
C GLY A 281 16.00 -28.83 -2.44
N TYR A 282 16.11 -28.59 -3.76
CA TYR A 282 16.37 -27.26 -4.31
C TYR A 282 15.22 -26.30 -3.96
N GLU A 283 13.97 -26.73 -4.16
CA GLU A 283 12.79 -25.95 -3.78
C GLU A 283 12.77 -25.66 -2.28
N LEU A 284 13.07 -26.65 -1.43
CA LEU A 284 13.16 -26.47 0.02
C LEU A 284 14.20 -25.40 0.40
N LEU A 285 15.41 -25.47 -0.19
CA LEU A 285 16.47 -24.49 0.09
C LEU A 285 16.14 -23.08 -0.41
N ARG A 286 15.41 -22.97 -1.53
CA ARG A 286 15.08 -21.70 -2.20
C ARG A 286 13.81 -21.03 -1.68
N PHE A 287 12.78 -21.82 -1.35
CA PHE A 287 11.43 -21.37 -1.03
C PHE A 287 10.99 -21.71 0.40
N GLY A 288 11.80 -22.47 1.13
CA GLY A 288 11.44 -22.92 2.48
C GLY A 288 10.47 -24.10 2.53
N ARG A 289 9.98 -24.54 1.37
CA ARG A 289 9.02 -25.64 1.17
C ARG A 289 9.04 -26.10 -0.28
N VAL A 290 8.54 -27.30 -0.54
CA VAL A 290 8.23 -27.77 -1.90
C VAL A 290 6.96 -27.08 -2.38
N ILE A 291 7.03 -26.45 -3.55
CA ILE A 291 5.92 -25.77 -4.23
C ILE A 291 5.26 -26.72 -5.21
N ASN A 292 6.04 -27.48 -5.99
CA ASN A 292 5.51 -28.36 -7.02
C ASN A 292 5.14 -29.75 -6.48
N THR A 293 4.23 -29.81 -5.51
CA THR A 293 3.88 -31.06 -4.81
C THR A 293 3.24 -32.13 -5.68
N ASP A 294 2.75 -31.77 -6.87
CA ASP A 294 2.15 -32.72 -7.82
C ASP A 294 3.21 -33.59 -8.52
N TYR A 295 4.44 -33.10 -8.65
CA TYR A 295 5.52 -33.78 -9.37
C TYR A 295 6.78 -34.00 -8.53
N GLU A 296 6.92 -33.30 -7.40
CA GLU A 296 8.09 -33.34 -6.55
C GLU A 296 7.76 -33.92 -5.18
N THR A 297 8.60 -34.85 -4.69
CA THR A 297 8.47 -35.45 -3.36
C THR A 297 9.79 -35.34 -2.62
N LEU A 298 9.75 -34.74 -1.43
CA LEU A 298 10.91 -34.58 -0.56
C LEU A 298 11.23 -35.93 0.12
N VAL A 299 12.52 -36.28 0.16
CA VAL A 299 13.01 -37.52 0.77
C VAL A 299 14.18 -37.21 1.72
N PRO A 300 14.04 -37.49 3.02
CA PRO A 300 12.82 -37.97 3.69
C PRO A 300 11.70 -36.92 3.68
N ALA A 301 10.46 -37.32 3.96
CA ALA A 301 9.32 -36.40 3.91
C ALA A 301 9.40 -35.26 4.94
N ASP A 302 10.14 -35.48 6.03
CA ASP A 302 10.43 -34.52 7.10
C ASP A 302 11.83 -33.88 6.94
N ALA A 303 12.43 -33.90 5.74
CA ALA A 303 13.77 -33.38 5.55
C ALA A 303 13.90 -31.93 6.05
N PRO A 304 14.96 -31.62 6.82
CA PRO A 304 15.05 -30.36 7.51
C PRO A 304 15.54 -29.24 6.60
N LEU A 305 15.30 -28.00 7.02
CA LEU A 305 15.92 -26.79 6.46
C LEU A 305 16.61 -26.05 7.60
N TRP A 306 17.86 -26.42 7.88
CA TRP A 306 18.66 -25.76 8.92
C TRP A 306 19.20 -24.42 8.42
N ARG A 307 18.90 -23.34 9.14
CA ARG A 307 19.34 -21.97 8.82
C ARG A 307 19.87 -21.24 10.04
N THR A 308 20.94 -20.47 9.84
CA THR A 308 21.41 -19.53 10.86
C THR A 308 20.60 -18.24 10.82
N ILE A 309 19.99 -17.89 11.94
CA ILE A 309 19.07 -16.76 12.10
C ILE A 309 19.42 -15.98 13.37
N SER A 310 19.29 -14.65 13.31
CA SER A 310 19.43 -13.77 14.47
C SER A 310 18.21 -13.83 15.38
N TYR A 311 18.44 -13.82 16.70
CA TYR A 311 17.41 -13.71 17.74
C TYR A 311 17.81 -12.60 18.73
N PRO A 312 16.94 -12.18 19.66
CA PRO A 312 17.30 -11.14 20.63
C PRO A 312 18.54 -11.53 21.45
N GLY A 313 19.65 -10.80 21.26
CA GLY A 313 20.90 -11.04 21.98
C GLY A 313 21.88 -12.01 21.32
N GLY A 314 21.59 -12.57 20.14
CA GLY A 314 22.53 -13.48 19.47
C GLY A 314 22.05 -14.01 18.11
N LYS A 315 22.63 -15.12 17.69
CA LYS A 315 22.24 -15.88 16.50
C LYS A 315 22.41 -17.37 16.74
N GLY A 316 21.68 -18.20 15.99
CA GLY A 316 21.73 -19.65 16.11
C GLY A 316 21.03 -20.33 14.95
N VAL A 317 21.17 -21.65 14.92
CA VAL A 317 20.62 -22.50 13.87
C VAL A 317 19.23 -23.01 14.26
N VAL A 318 18.28 -22.92 13.34
CA VAL A 318 16.88 -23.38 13.50
C VAL A 318 16.43 -24.17 12.28
N ASN A 319 15.59 -25.18 12.47
CA ASN A 319 14.95 -25.90 11.37
C ASN A 319 13.70 -25.14 10.91
N LEU A 320 13.80 -24.46 9.76
CA LEU A 320 12.69 -23.75 9.17
C LEU A 320 11.66 -24.67 8.50
N ALA A 321 11.98 -25.93 8.23
CA ALA A 321 11.05 -26.88 7.61
C ALA A 321 9.96 -27.37 8.58
N LEU A 322 10.10 -27.11 9.89
CA LEU A 322 9.15 -27.56 10.91
C LEU A 322 7.70 -27.13 10.59
N PRO A 323 6.68 -27.98 10.83
CA PRO A 323 5.27 -27.64 10.56
C PRO A 323 4.76 -26.42 11.35
N ALA A 324 5.35 -26.16 12.52
CA ALA A 324 5.04 -24.99 13.35
C ALA A 324 5.50 -23.68 12.71
N VAL A 325 6.55 -23.72 11.88
CA VAL A 325 7.05 -22.56 11.14
C VAL A 325 6.21 -22.38 9.88
N LYS A 326 5.61 -21.21 9.69
CA LYS A 326 4.81 -20.91 8.50
C LYS A 326 5.63 -20.17 7.46
N LYS A 327 5.44 -20.52 6.19
CA LYS A 327 6.23 -20.03 5.05
C LYS A 327 5.38 -19.14 4.17
N PHE A 328 5.90 -17.99 3.80
CA PHE A 328 5.28 -17.01 2.93
C PHE A 328 6.30 -16.48 1.92
N SER A 329 5.85 -15.68 0.97
CA SER A 329 6.66 -15.01 -0.04
C SER A 329 6.22 -13.55 -0.22
N ASP A 330 6.92 -12.79 -1.08
CA ASP A 330 6.42 -11.47 -1.48
C ASP A 330 5.01 -11.58 -2.09
N GLY A 331 4.68 -12.70 -2.75
CA GLY A 331 3.33 -12.98 -3.28
C GLY A 331 2.20 -13.07 -2.24
N ASP A 332 2.52 -13.06 -0.95
CA ASP A 332 1.55 -13.03 0.15
C ASP A 332 1.40 -11.63 0.79
N PHE A 333 2.14 -10.61 0.32
CA PHE A 333 2.11 -9.25 0.87
C PHE A 333 2.21 -9.20 2.41
N PRO A 334 3.33 -9.62 3.02
CA PRO A 334 3.37 -9.77 4.47
C PRO A 334 3.29 -8.46 5.25
N HIS A 335 2.43 -8.43 6.26
CA HIS A 335 2.23 -7.23 7.08
C HIS A 335 3.46 -6.81 7.90
N TRP A 336 4.36 -7.75 8.21
CA TRP A 336 5.64 -7.42 8.85
C TRP A 336 6.67 -6.78 7.92
N THR A 337 6.38 -6.68 6.62
CA THR A 337 7.19 -5.91 5.65
C THR A 337 6.52 -4.60 5.25
N GLY A 338 5.42 -4.23 5.92
CA GLY A 338 4.70 -2.96 5.74
C GLY A 338 3.32 -3.10 5.10
N TRP A 339 2.98 -4.26 4.54
CA TRP A 339 1.74 -4.44 3.77
C TRP A 339 0.49 -4.66 4.62
N GLN A 340 -0.47 -3.74 4.59
CA GLN A 340 -1.69 -3.89 5.39
C GLN A 340 -2.94 -3.44 4.64
N LEU A 341 -4.01 -4.24 4.72
CA LEU A 341 -5.31 -3.86 4.18
C LEU A 341 -6.04 -2.94 5.17
N ILE A 342 -6.54 -1.82 4.67
CA ILE A 342 -7.26 -0.79 5.42
C ILE A 342 -8.66 -0.62 4.83
N ASP A 343 -9.68 -0.95 5.63
CA ASP A 343 -11.10 -0.95 5.24
C ASP A 343 -12.01 -0.57 6.43
N ASP A 344 -11.45 0.08 7.46
CA ASP A 344 -12.17 0.49 8.67
C ASP A 344 -12.94 1.80 8.49
N ASP A 345 -12.65 2.57 7.43
CA ASP A 345 -13.40 3.76 7.06
C ASP A 345 -14.46 3.43 6.01
N THR A 346 -15.71 3.29 6.45
CA THR A 346 -16.82 2.82 5.61
C THR A 346 -17.71 3.93 5.08
N ASP A 347 -17.43 5.19 5.44
CA ASP A 347 -18.16 6.31 4.88
C ASP A 347 -17.71 6.60 3.43
N GLU A 348 -18.45 7.50 2.78
CA GLU A 348 -18.18 7.89 1.39
C GLU A 348 -17.87 9.38 1.29
N ASN A 349 -17.53 10.09 2.37
CA ASN A 349 -17.44 11.55 2.38
C ASN A 349 -16.06 12.10 1.95
N SER A 350 -15.17 11.24 1.46
CA SER A 350 -13.80 11.54 1.04
C SER A 350 -12.86 12.08 2.15
N GLN A 351 -13.32 12.28 3.38
CA GLN A 351 -12.44 12.50 4.54
C GLN A 351 -11.86 11.15 4.97
N CYS A 352 -10.68 11.16 5.59
CA CYS A 352 -10.14 9.96 6.23
C CYS A 352 -10.54 9.90 7.69
N ASN A 353 -11.42 8.95 8.02
CA ASN A 353 -11.84 8.62 9.38
C ASN A 353 -11.25 7.29 9.89
N SER A 354 -10.37 6.64 9.11
CA SER A 354 -9.65 5.42 9.51
C SER A 354 -8.74 5.68 10.71
N GLU A 355 -9.04 5.07 11.85
CA GLU A 355 -8.16 5.11 13.03
C GLU A 355 -6.80 4.48 12.71
N GLN A 356 -6.79 3.41 11.89
CA GLN A 356 -5.58 2.71 11.48
C GLN A 356 -4.62 3.59 10.67
N VAL A 357 -5.14 4.57 9.92
CA VAL A 357 -4.33 5.54 9.16
C VAL A 357 -4.00 6.76 10.02
N LEU A 358 -4.98 7.33 10.73
CA LEU A 358 -4.78 8.56 11.50
C LEU A 358 -3.77 8.38 12.65
N CYS A 359 -3.67 7.18 13.24
CA CYS A 359 -2.65 6.89 14.25
C CYS A 359 -1.21 6.79 13.70
N ARG A 360 -1.03 6.83 12.37
CA ARG A 360 0.26 6.71 11.66
C ARG A 360 0.70 8.00 10.99
N ILE A 361 0.06 9.13 11.29
CA ILE A 361 0.49 10.42 10.75
C ILE A 361 1.95 10.67 11.16
N GLY A 362 2.81 10.89 10.15
CA GLY A 362 4.26 11.05 10.33
C GLY A 362 5.08 9.78 10.14
N ASP A 363 4.43 8.61 10.01
CA ASP A 363 5.07 7.34 9.67
C ASP A 363 5.05 7.07 8.16
N ASP A 364 5.86 6.09 7.74
CA ASP A 364 5.80 5.57 6.38
C ASP A 364 4.53 4.73 6.17
N MET A 365 3.64 5.20 5.30
CA MET A 365 2.36 4.59 4.96
C MET A 365 2.33 3.96 3.55
N GLN A 366 3.48 3.85 2.88
CA GLN A 366 3.53 3.37 1.49
C GLN A 366 3.12 1.90 1.33
N GLY A 367 3.19 1.10 2.40
CA GLY A 367 2.71 -0.29 2.41
C GLY A 367 1.21 -0.47 2.66
N LEU A 368 0.46 0.61 2.91
CA LEU A 368 -0.98 0.49 3.09
C LEU A 368 -1.68 0.22 1.75
N ILE A 369 -2.73 -0.58 1.79
CA ILE A 369 -3.64 -0.83 0.68
C ILE A 369 -5.02 -0.44 1.19
N CYS A 370 -5.56 0.67 0.68
CA CYS A 370 -6.73 1.32 1.27
C CYS A 370 -7.97 1.14 0.39
N HIS A 371 -9.08 0.74 1.01
CA HIS A 371 -10.37 0.61 0.37
C HIS A 371 -11.13 1.92 0.49
N LEU A 372 -11.31 2.65 -0.60
CA LEU A 372 -11.96 3.97 -0.58
C LEU A 372 -12.68 4.26 -1.91
N PRO A 373 -13.64 5.19 -1.95
CA PRO A 373 -14.32 5.55 -3.18
C PRO A 373 -13.36 6.14 -4.21
N LEU A 374 -13.56 5.81 -5.49
CA LEU A 374 -12.76 6.39 -6.57
C LEU A 374 -12.96 7.91 -6.64
N GLU A 375 -11.91 8.67 -6.33
CA GLU A 375 -11.91 10.15 -6.22
C GLU A 375 -12.47 10.86 -7.46
N TRP A 376 -12.29 10.24 -8.62
CA TRP A 376 -12.59 10.81 -9.93
C TRP A 376 -13.94 10.38 -10.51
N ASP A 377 -14.81 9.76 -9.70
CA ASP A 377 -16.19 9.44 -10.07
C ASP A 377 -17.10 10.66 -9.87
N ALA A 378 -17.56 11.23 -10.99
CA ALA A 378 -18.46 12.38 -11.02
C ALA A 378 -19.85 12.08 -10.44
N SER A 379 -20.29 10.82 -10.49
CA SER A 379 -21.64 10.42 -10.06
C SER A 379 -21.81 10.47 -8.55
N THR A 380 -20.72 10.26 -7.81
CA THR A 380 -20.70 10.30 -6.34
C THR A 380 -20.16 11.62 -5.79
N LEU A 381 -19.40 12.38 -6.58
CA LEU A 381 -18.64 13.58 -6.16
C LEU A 381 -19.41 14.55 -5.24
N GLU A 382 -20.60 15.00 -5.64
CA GLU A 382 -21.38 15.94 -4.83
C GLU A 382 -21.79 15.36 -3.48
N LYS A 383 -22.17 14.07 -3.44
CA LYS A 383 -22.49 13.36 -2.19
C LYS A 383 -21.26 13.31 -1.31
N ARG A 384 -20.10 12.92 -1.87
CA ARG A 384 -18.84 12.80 -1.13
C ARG A 384 -18.44 14.13 -0.50
N LEU A 385 -18.55 15.23 -1.25
CA LEU A 385 -18.15 16.56 -0.78
C LEU A 385 -19.25 17.33 -0.04
N SER A 386 -20.47 16.79 0.08
CA SER A 386 -21.63 17.50 0.63
C SER A 386 -21.42 18.04 2.05
N TRP A 387 -20.50 17.43 2.81
CA TRP A 387 -20.13 17.90 4.14
C TRP A 387 -19.55 19.32 4.14
N LEU A 388 -18.96 19.80 3.04
CA LEU A 388 -18.46 21.18 2.92
C LEU A 388 -19.60 22.22 2.98
N LYS A 389 -20.82 21.81 2.65
CA LYS A 389 -22.03 22.65 2.76
C LYS A 389 -22.65 22.60 4.15
N THR A 390 -22.25 21.64 4.98
CA THR A 390 -22.79 21.44 6.31
C THR A 390 -21.78 21.87 7.35
N THR A 391 -22.23 22.63 8.35
CA THR A 391 -21.44 22.75 9.57
C THR A 391 -21.64 21.53 10.43
N VAL A 392 -20.56 21.10 11.09
CA VAL A 392 -20.53 20.07 12.15
C VAL A 392 -21.61 20.32 13.24
N ILE A 393 -22.11 21.55 13.33
CA ILE A 393 -23.17 21.97 14.27
C ILE A 393 -24.56 21.41 13.91
N ASN A 394 -24.87 21.09 12.64
CA ASN A 394 -26.21 20.60 12.27
C ASN A 394 -26.52 19.19 12.79
N GLU A 395 -25.53 18.28 12.84
CA GLU A 395 -25.70 16.95 13.41
C GLU A 395 -25.74 17.00 14.95
N SER A 396 -24.93 17.87 15.56
CA SER A 396 -24.97 18.18 16.99
C SER A 396 -26.33 18.73 17.42
N LEU A 397 -26.88 19.73 16.71
CA LEU A 397 -28.20 20.32 16.99
C LEU A 397 -29.35 19.33 16.77
N ALA A 398 -29.26 18.45 15.77
CA ALA A 398 -30.24 17.39 15.56
C ALA A 398 -30.22 16.39 16.72
N ASN A 399 -29.02 15.99 17.17
CA ASN A 399 -28.84 15.11 18.33
C ASN A 399 -29.24 15.76 19.66
N GLN A 400 -29.00 17.08 19.83
CA GLN A 400 -29.38 17.84 21.02
C GLN A 400 -30.89 18.09 21.09
N LYS A 401 -31.56 18.31 19.94
CA LYS A 401 -33.02 18.37 19.86
C LYS A 401 -33.66 17.00 20.10
N ALA A 402 -33.03 15.93 19.62
CA ALA A 402 -33.47 14.56 19.91
C ALA A 402 -33.29 14.21 21.40
N SER A 403 -32.21 14.65 22.06
CA SER A 403 -32.01 14.44 23.50
C SER A 403 -32.92 15.33 24.36
N HIS A 404 -33.22 16.56 23.93
CA HIS A 404 -34.16 17.44 24.65
C HIS A 404 -35.63 17.04 24.51
N GLN A 405 -35.99 16.19 23.55
CA GLN A 405 -37.34 15.63 23.45
C GLN A 405 -37.56 14.39 24.35
N VAL A 406 -36.52 13.88 25.02
CA VAL A 406 -36.63 12.67 25.86
C VAL A 406 -36.80 12.98 27.36
N ASP A 407 -36.57 14.22 27.81
CA ASP A 407 -36.56 14.58 29.24
C ASP A 407 -37.70 15.51 29.71
N ASP A 408 -38.90 15.40 29.11
CA ASP A 408 -40.11 16.05 29.66
C ASP A 408 -41.15 15.05 30.19
N THR A 409 -40.66 14.00 30.87
CA THR A 409 -41.47 13.23 31.82
C THR A 409 -40.73 13.04 33.14
N GLY A 410 -40.66 14.14 33.89
CA GLY A 410 -40.63 14.24 35.36
C GLY A 410 -39.80 13.26 36.19
N ASN A 411 -38.81 13.79 36.93
CA ASN A 411 -38.86 13.78 38.39
C ASN A 411 -37.74 14.67 38.99
N ASN A 412 -38.13 15.57 39.90
CA ASN A 412 -37.20 16.29 40.76
C ASN A 412 -36.58 15.34 41.79
N ALA A 413 -35.24 15.31 41.94
CA ALA A 413 -34.57 15.25 43.24
C ALA A 413 -33.03 15.19 43.13
N SER A 414 -32.38 15.90 44.07
CA SER A 414 -30.97 15.87 44.49
C SER A 414 -29.96 16.54 43.52
N GLY A 415 -29.16 17.53 43.89
CA GLY A 415 -28.80 18.04 45.20
C GLY A 415 -27.28 18.00 45.38
N TYR A 416 -26.54 18.87 44.68
CA TYR A 416 -25.16 19.23 45.06
C TYR A 416 -24.88 20.68 44.67
N ALA A 417 -24.67 21.50 45.70
CA ALA A 417 -24.32 22.91 45.62
C ALA A 417 -22.84 23.08 45.26
N PHE A 418 -22.56 23.93 44.28
CA PHE A 418 -21.23 24.54 44.09
C PHE A 418 -21.33 26.02 44.48
N ASP A 419 -21.11 26.29 45.76
CA ASP A 419 -20.83 27.65 46.23
C ASP A 419 -19.32 27.94 46.11
N ASN A 420 -19.03 29.15 45.61
CA ASN A 420 -17.80 29.94 45.74
C ASN A 420 -16.67 29.73 44.72
N ILE A 421 -16.73 30.45 43.59
CA ILE A 421 -15.61 31.31 43.12
C ILE A 421 -16.18 32.67 42.64
N ASN A 422 -15.61 33.72 43.22
CA ASN A 422 -15.74 35.19 43.07
C ASN A 422 -16.56 35.85 41.92
N PRO A 423 -17.29 36.96 42.19
CA PRO A 423 -17.99 37.74 41.19
C PRO A 423 -17.09 38.85 40.63
N ASP A 424 -16.57 38.66 39.42
CA ASP A 424 -16.29 39.80 38.55
C ASP A 424 -16.76 39.48 37.13
N MET A 425 -18.08 39.56 36.97
CA MET A 425 -18.81 39.43 35.71
C MET A 425 -19.04 40.79 35.04
N SER A 426 -18.16 41.77 35.29
CA SER A 426 -18.36 43.15 34.79
C SER A 426 -17.43 43.59 33.65
N VAL A 427 -16.53 42.73 33.14
CA VAL A 427 -15.56 43.12 32.09
C VAL A 427 -15.62 42.27 30.80
N LEU A 428 -16.58 41.35 30.65
CA LEU A 428 -16.73 40.55 29.42
C LEU A 428 -18.05 40.80 28.68
N ASN A 429 -18.55 42.03 28.69
CA ASN A 429 -19.71 42.40 27.88
C ASN A 429 -19.44 43.67 27.07
N ALA A 430 -18.64 43.55 26.00
CA ALA A 430 -18.69 44.41 24.80
C ALA A 430 -17.72 43.94 23.70
N GLN A 431 -17.72 42.65 23.35
CA GLN A 431 -17.36 42.24 22.00
C GLN A 431 -18.40 41.21 21.57
N SER A 432 -19.20 41.57 20.56
CA SER A 432 -20.18 40.71 19.93
C SER A 432 -19.49 39.43 19.45
N THR A 433 -19.52 38.38 20.25
CA THR A 433 -19.25 37.03 19.77
C THR A 433 -20.39 36.70 18.79
N PRO A 434 -20.10 36.30 17.54
CA PRO A 434 -21.16 35.87 16.64
C PRO A 434 -21.98 34.79 17.34
N SER A 435 -23.31 34.81 17.17
CA SER A 435 -24.15 33.72 17.64
C SER A 435 -23.59 32.40 17.09
N PHE A 436 -23.77 31.28 17.80
CA PHE A 436 -23.34 29.96 17.29
C PHE A 436 -23.85 29.68 15.87
N GLU A 437 -25.05 30.19 15.54
CA GLU A 437 -25.62 30.15 14.19
C GLU A 437 -24.88 31.01 13.17
N GLN A 438 -24.36 32.17 13.58
CA GLN A 438 -23.53 33.02 12.73
C GLN A 438 -22.14 32.41 12.53
N ALA A 439 -21.49 31.89 13.57
CA ALA A 439 -20.23 31.15 13.46
C ALA A 439 -20.37 29.87 12.61
N ALA A 440 -21.54 29.23 12.63
CA ALA A 440 -21.88 28.13 11.75
C ALA A 440 -22.05 28.61 10.28
N LYS A 441 -22.74 29.72 10.04
CA LYS A 441 -22.83 30.29 8.69
C LYS A 441 -21.47 30.72 8.14
N ASP A 442 -20.55 31.14 9.02
CA ASP A 442 -19.21 31.58 8.66
C ASP A 442 -18.25 30.39 8.36
N THR A 443 -18.66 29.13 8.58
CA THR A 443 -17.86 27.92 8.35
C THR A 443 -18.38 26.99 7.25
N ALA A 444 -19.63 27.16 6.79
CA ALA A 444 -20.15 26.44 5.62
C ALA A 444 -19.66 27.11 4.33
N MET A 445 -19.32 26.30 3.31
CA MET A 445 -18.91 26.81 2.01
C MET A 445 -20.06 27.59 1.35
N ALA A 446 -19.78 28.80 0.88
CA ALA A 446 -20.76 29.61 0.17
C ALA A 446 -21.19 28.92 -1.13
N GLU A 447 -22.44 29.14 -1.56
CA GLU A 447 -23.00 28.48 -2.75
C GLU A 447 -22.20 28.75 -4.03
N ALA A 448 -21.67 29.97 -4.19
CA ALA A 448 -20.82 30.33 -5.32
C ALA A 448 -19.51 29.53 -5.33
N ASP A 449 -18.85 29.40 -4.16
CA ASP A 449 -17.61 28.65 -4.01
C ASP A 449 -17.84 27.15 -4.20
N TRP A 450 -18.94 26.62 -3.66
CA TRP A 450 -19.38 25.25 -3.87
C TRP A 450 -19.58 24.95 -5.36
N ASN A 451 -20.31 25.81 -6.07
CA ASN A 451 -20.56 25.63 -7.49
C ASN A 451 -19.26 25.65 -8.30
N ALA A 452 -18.35 26.59 -8.00
CA ALA A 452 -17.05 26.66 -8.65
C ALA A 452 -16.18 25.42 -8.37
N LEU A 453 -16.16 24.93 -7.13
CA LEU A 453 -15.44 23.71 -6.74
C LEU A 453 -15.99 22.48 -7.45
N ILE A 454 -17.31 22.30 -7.44
CA ILE A 454 -17.95 21.14 -8.07
C ILE A 454 -17.78 21.19 -9.59
N GLU A 455 -17.88 22.35 -10.22
CA GLU A 455 -17.63 22.48 -11.65
C GLU A 455 -16.18 22.10 -12.00
N HIS A 456 -15.21 22.59 -11.21
CA HIS A 456 -13.80 22.22 -11.34
C HIS A 456 -13.57 20.72 -11.18
N ALA A 457 -14.03 20.13 -10.07
CA ALA A 457 -13.82 18.73 -9.79
C ALA A 457 -14.51 17.81 -10.81
N LYS A 458 -15.73 18.15 -11.28
CA LYS A 458 -16.41 17.41 -12.36
C LYS A 458 -15.65 17.49 -13.68
N ALA A 459 -15.01 18.63 -13.98
CA ALA A 459 -14.21 18.77 -15.20
C ALA A 459 -12.95 17.89 -15.18
N LEU A 460 -12.48 17.47 -14.00
CA LEU A 460 -11.35 16.57 -13.82
C LEU A 460 -11.76 15.09 -13.71
N CYS A 461 -12.94 14.78 -13.17
CA CYS A 461 -13.52 13.43 -13.13
C CYS A 461 -13.55 12.76 -14.50
N PHE A 462 -13.59 11.42 -14.55
CA PHE A 462 -13.57 10.69 -15.81
C PHE A 462 -14.71 9.67 -15.95
N ASP A 463 -14.87 9.10 -17.15
CA ASP A 463 -15.89 8.08 -17.40
C ASP A 463 -15.53 6.76 -16.70
N VAL A 464 -16.27 6.46 -15.63
CA VAL A 464 -16.11 5.24 -14.82
C VAL A 464 -16.88 4.04 -15.39
N SER A 465 -17.47 4.16 -16.58
CA SER A 465 -18.16 3.06 -17.23
C SER A 465 -17.26 1.85 -17.40
N GLY A 466 -17.74 0.69 -16.97
CA GLY A 466 -16.99 -0.57 -17.01
C GLY A 466 -15.89 -0.70 -15.95
N LEU A 467 -15.83 0.21 -14.98
CA LEU A 467 -15.01 0.06 -13.77
C LEU A 467 -15.82 -0.57 -12.63
N PRO A 468 -15.14 -1.09 -11.59
CA PRO A 468 -15.80 -1.51 -10.36
C PRO A 468 -16.57 -0.33 -9.73
N VAL A 469 -17.74 -0.62 -9.17
CA VAL A 469 -18.64 0.38 -8.58
C VAL A 469 -18.38 0.49 -7.08
N GLY A 470 -18.47 1.71 -6.54
CA GLY A 470 -18.36 1.97 -5.11
C GLY A 470 -16.91 2.16 -4.67
N ARG A 471 -16.53 1.47 -3.59
CA ARG A 471 -15.17 1.50 -3.03
C ARG A 471 -14.29 0.51 -3.79
N VAL A 472 -13.03 0.87 -3.99
CA VAL A 472 -12.01 0.05 -4.65
C VAL A 472 -10.69 0.12 -3.88
N TRP A 473 -9.81 -0.85 -4.10
CA TRP A 473 -8.55 -0.95 -3.39
C TRP A 473 -7.48 -0.16 -4.11
N HIS A 474 -6.88 0.80 -3.41
CA HIS A 474 -5.81 1.64 -3.88
C HIS A 474 -4.47 1.21 -3.29
N PHE A 475 -3.43 1.27 -4.10
CA PHE A 475 -2.06 1.01 -3.69
C PHE A 475 -1.24 2.29 -3.80
N ASN A 476 -0.24 2.45 -2.93
CA ASN A 476 0.84 3.39 -3.21
C ASN A 476 1.54 2.97 -4.52
N PRO A 477 1.58 3.82 -5.56
CA PRO A 477 2.11 3.41 -6.85
C PRO A 477 3.61 3.05 -6.85
N ILE A 478 4.40 3.69 -6.00
CA ILE A 478 5.86 3.44 -5.89
C ILE A 478 6.08 2.05 -5.29
N SER A 479 5.44 1.76 -4.16
CA SER A 479 5.56 0.46 -3.50
C SER A 479 4.96 -0.68 -4.33
N PHE A 480 3.84 -0.43 -5.03
CA PHE A 480 3.29 -1.40 -5.98
C PHE A 480 4.31 -1.77 -7.06
N ILE A 481 4.90 -0.76 -7.72
CA ILE A 481 5.91 -0.99 -8.76
C ILE A 481 7.14 -1.70 -8.18
N ALA A 482 7.68 -1.22 -7.06
CA ALA A 482 8.86 -1.82 -6.43
C ALA A 482 8.61 -3.29 -6.03
N HIS A 483 7.42 -3.61 -5.52
CA HIS A 483 7.04 -4.97 -5.14
C HIS A 483 6.92 -5.89 -6.36
N PHE A 484 6.19 -5.48 -7.38
CA PHE A 484 5.97 -6.31 -8.56
C PHE A 484 7.17 -6.43 -9.48
N ARG A 485 8.20 -5.59 -9.31
CA ARG A 485 9.51 -5.78 -9.95
C ARG A 485 10.25 -7.01 -9.44
N LYS A 486 9.92 -7.51 -8.24
CA LYS A 486 10.40 -8.79 -7.71
C LYS A 486 9.60 -9.99 -8.23
N CYS A 487 8.45 -9.75 -8.84
CA CYS A 487 7.68 -10.80 -9.51
C CYS A 487 8.33 -11.07 -10.88
N GLY A 488 8.68 -12.33 -11.14
CA GLY A 488 9.23 -12.74 -12.43
C GLY A 488 8.16 -13.10 -13.49
N TRP A 489 6.88 -13.12 -13.09
CA TRP A 489 5.76 -13.64 -13.89
C TRP A 489 4.97 -12.58 -14.65
N LEU A 490 4.90 -11.36 -14.10
CA LEU A 490 4.01 -10.28 -14.56
C LEU A 490 4.27 -9.74 -15.97
#